data_AF-A0A849H7D7-F1
#
_entry.id   AF-A0A849H7D7-F1
#
_cell.length_a   1.000
_cell.length_b   1.000
_cell.length_c   1.000
_cell.angle_alpha   90.00
_cell.angle_beta   90.00
_cell.angle_gamma   90.00
#
_symmetry.space_group_name_H-M   'P 1'
#
loop_
_entity.id
_entity.type
_entity.pdbx_description
1 polymer ?
#
loop_
_entity_poly.entity_id
_entity_poly.type
_entity_poly.pdbx_seq_one_letter_code
_entity_poly.pdbx_strand_id
1 'polypeptide(L)'
;LWPPEDQGGALSALERVSADRGQVLVRTENITLLAVGDMILIRVGDATLQERAWWRYGREVLTREKAYRSTGAKLSAYAYGALAAVAESVGLGDRNFKVRFEEGMTAEVLRWRRFGWAAWFGRLKCPSCGSFLRAARFDLSWWFCPRLEENGRLALGVPCPRCDPWTPEKIYHLEGYEAESVLRRVLAYQNITGAGERAIEEAVQEVERAGSPDAFMQSVLREGPFLRELTFPQAVALEVSLNEGVERRALEAEARGLEFMWRREEELARIMEEELDPRGLRSKWRARVEGAPPPDVG
;
A
#
# COMPACT_ATOMS: atom_id res chain seq x y z
N LEU A 1 37.03 -2.21 24.31
CA LEU A 1 36.36 -2.19 23.00
C LEU A 1 37.03 -3.26 22.15
N TRP A 2 36.29 -4.30 21.76
CA TRP A 2 36.82 -5.42 20.97
C TRP A 2 37.26 -4.95 19.57
N PRO A 3 38.31 -5.54 18.95
CA PRO A 3 38.68 -5.26 17.57
C PRO A 3 37.50 -5.49 16.61
N PRO A 4 37.31 -4.65 15.55
CA PRO A 4 36.15 -4.75 14.64
C PRO A 4 35.99 -6.12 13.97
N GLU A 5 37.10 -6.84 13.82
CA GLU A 5 37.21 -8.09 13.08
C GLU A 5 36.61 -9.27 13.85
N ASP A 6 36.64 -9.19 15.18
CA ASP A 6 36.04 -10.15 16.11
C ASP A 6 34.57 -9.81 16.46
N GLN A 7 34.09 -8.60 16.12
CA GLN A 7 32.71 -8.18 16.38
C GLN A 7 31.70 -8.84 15.43
N GLY A 8 32.11 -9.16 14.18
CA GLY A 8 31.22 -9.76 13.18
C GLY A 8 30.68 -11.14 13.58
N GLY A 9 31.53 -11.99 14.16
CA GLY A 9 31.13 -13.32 14.63
C GLY A 9 30.14 -13.26 15.80
N ALA A 10 30.35 -12.33 16.73
CA ALA A 10 29.46 -12.10 17.86
C ALA A 10 28.10 -11.53 17.43
N LEU A 11 28.08 -10.61 16.46
CA LEU A 11 26.85 -10.04 15.93
C LEU A 11 26.00 -11.09 15.19
N SER A 12 26.61 -11.90 14.32
CA SER A 12 25.91 -12.97 13.60
C SER A 12 25.47 -14.13 14.51
N ALA A 13 26.13 -14.32 15.66
CA ALA A 13 25.67 -15.25 16.70
C ALA A 13 24.46 -14.69 17.45
N LEU A 14 24.48 -13.40 17.80
CA LEU A 14 23.35 -12.71 18.41
C LEU A 14 22.13 -12.67 17.49
N GLU A 15 22.31 -12.45 16.19
CA GLU A 15 21.22 -12.49 15.21
C GLU A 15 20.55 -13.86 15.17
N ARG A 16 21.34 -14.95 15.08
CA ARG A 16 20.80 -16.32 15.12
C ARG A 16 20.03 -16.61 16.41
N VAL A 17 20.61 -16.26 17.56
CA VAL A 17 19.97 -16.48 18.86
C VAL A 17 18.69 -15.65 19.01
N SER A 18 18.68 -14.42 18.49
CA SER A 18 17.49 -13.56 18.50
C SER A 18 16.37 -14.10 17.60
N ALA A 19 16.71 -14.69 16.44
CA ALA A 19 15.75 -15.29 15.53
C ALA A 19 15.17 -16.61 16.07
N ASP A 20 16.01 -17.44 16.70
CA ASP A 20 15.60 -18.77 17.14
C ASP A 20 14.89 -18.78 18.51
N ARG A 21 15.24 -17.85 19.41
CA ARG A 21 14.83 -17.89 20.83
C ARG A 21 14.33 -16.56 21.41
N GLY A 22 14.27 -15.49 20.62
CA GLY A 22 13.85 -14.17 21.10
C GLY A 22 12.34 -14.04 21.28
N GLN A 23 11.91 -13.70 22.49
CA GLN A 23 10.53 -13.29 22.79
C GLN A 23 10.42 -11.77 22.75
N VAL A 24 9.60 -11.22 21.87
CA VAL A 24 9.42 -9.76 21.76
C VAL A 24 8.65 -9.24 22.98
N LEU A 25 9.26 -8.28 23.70
CA LEU A 25 8.64 -7.60 24.85
C LEU A 25 7.95 -6.29 24.44
N VAL A 26 8.64 -5.45 23.65
CA VAL A 26 8.21 -4.11 23.23
C VAL A 26 8.80 -3.80 21.85
N ARG A 27 8.06 -3.11 20.97
CA ARG A 27 8.55 -2.73 19.63
C ARG A 27 8.02 -1.35 19.21
N THR A 28 8.91 -0.52 18.65
CA THR A 28 8.66 0.84 18.13
C THR A 28 9.19 0.98 16.69
N GLU A 29 9.13 2.18 16.09
CA GLU A 29 9.60 2.42 14.71
C GLU A 29 11.10 2.14 14.51
N ASN A 30 11.93 2.30 15.55
CA ASN A 30 13.39 2.18 15.43
C ASN A 30 14.02 1.17 16.41
N ILE A 31 13.20 0.56 17.28
CA ILE A 31 13.68 -0.22 18.41
C ILE A 31 12.80 -1.45 18.62
N THR A 32 13.43 -2.62 18.65
CA THR A 32 12.78 -3.88 19.08
C THR A 32 13.47 -4.41 20.33
N LEU A 33 12.67 -4.70 21.35
CA LEU A 33 13.12 -5.19 22.65
C LEU A 33 12.74 -6.67 22.76
N LEU A 34 13.75 -7.53 22.89
CA LEU A 34 13.62 -8.99 22.88
C LEU A 34 14.14 -9.53 24.21
N ALA A 35 13.42 -10.45 24.83
CA ALA A 35 13.92 -11.31 25.89
C ALA A 35 14.50 -12.60 25.28
N VAL A 36 15.73 -12.93 25.62
CA VAL A 36 16.39 -14.19 25.26
C VAL A 36 16.93 -14.81 26.54
N GLY A 37 16.18 -15.76 27.10
CA GLY A 37 16.49 -16.31 28.43
C GLY A 37 16.51 -15.19 29.47
N ASP A 38 17.64 -15.04 30.17
CA ASP A 38 17.82 -14.03 31.22
C ASP A 38 18.37 -12.69 30.68
N MET A 39 18.53 -12.55 29.35
CA MET A 39 19.05 -11.35 28.71
C MET A 39 17.96 -10.58 27.98
N ILE A 40 18.08 -9.25 28.00
CA ILE A 40 17.28 -8.35 27.17
C ILE A 40 18.16 -7.82 26.04
N LEU A 41 17.78 -8.11 24.79
CA LEU A 41 18.40 -7.58 23.59
C LEU A 41 17.58 -6.38 23.08
N ILE A 42 18.29 -5.30 22.76
CA ILE A 42 17.70 -4.12 22.13
C ILE A 42 18.28 -4.02 20.73
N ARG A 43 17.43 -4.28 19.72
CA ARG A 43 17.79 -4.09 18.32
C ARG A 43 17.49 -2.64 17.92
N VAL A 44 18.51 -1.93 17.44
CA VAL A 44 18.42 -0.55 16.95
C VAL A 44 18.82 -0.52 15.49
N GLY A 45 17.95 0.00 14.62
CA GLY A 45 18.18 0.07 13.17
C GLY A 45 16.87 0.07 12.38
N ASP A 46 16.97 0.12 11.05
CA ASP A 46 15.80 -0.02 10.16
C ASP A 46 15.06 -1.31 10.51
N ALA A 47 13.82 -1.16 10.97
CA ALA A 47 12.92 -2.27 11.13
C ALA A 47 12.83 -3.01 9.80
N THR A 48 12.85 -4.34 9.84
CA THR A 48 12.67 -5.12 8.61
C THR A 48 11.37 -4.68 7.92
N LEU A 49 11.32 -4.65 6.58
CA LEU A 49 10.11 -4.23 5.84
C LEU A 49 8.85 -5.01 6.28
N GLN A 50 9.04 -6.26 6.71
CA GLN A 50 8.04 -7.13 7.37
C GLN A 50 7.37 -6.48 8.60
N GLU A 51 8.09 -5.63 9.33
CA GLU A 51 7.60 -4.94 10.51
C GLU A 51 6.91 -3.63 10.12
N ARG A 52 7.48 -2.82 9.23
CA ARG A 52 6.91 -1.49 8.93
C ARG A 52 5.50 -1.55 8.31
N ALA A 53 5.30 -2.44 7.33
CA ALA A 53 4.01 -2.62 6.67
C ALA A 53 2.95 -3.21 7.63
N TRP A 54 3.32 -4.22 8.42
CA TRP A 54 2.37 -4.88 9.32
C TRP A 54 2.03 -4.09 10.58
N TRP A 55 2.94 -3.27 11.10
CA TRP A 55 2.59 -2.36 12.21
C TRP A 55 1.59 -1.29 11.78
N ARG A 56 1.70 -0.77 10.56
CA ARG A 56 0.80 0.28 10.06
C ARG A 56 -0.51 -0.32 9.54
N TYR A 57 -0.43 -1.23 8.58
CA TYR A 57 -1.61 -1.79 7.93
C TYR A 57 -2.25 -2.92 8.75
N GLY A 58 -1.47 -3.76 9.44
CA GLY A 58 -2.02 -4.75 10.37
C GLY A 58 -2.77 -4.09 11.53
N ARG A 59 -2.28 -2.96 12.07
CA ARG A 59 -3.00 -2.17 13.09
C ARG A 59 -4.28 -1.55 12.52
N GLU A 60 -4.27 -1.06 11.29
CA GLU A 60 -5.48 -0.55 10.64
C GLU A 60 -6.52 -1.66 10.45
N VAL A 61 -6.10 -2.85 10.01
CA VAL A 61 -6.97 -4.02 9.85
C VAL A 61 -7.54 -4.49 11.20
N LEU A 62 -6.74 -4.51 12.28
CA LEU A 62 -7.23 -4.78 13.64
C LEU A 62 -8.18 -3.71 14.14
N THR A 63 -7.90 -2.45 13.84
CA THR A 63 -8.74 -1.32 14.26
C THR A 63 -10.08 -1.37 13.55
N ARG A 64 -10.11 -1.77 12.27
CA ARG A 64 -11.35 -2.06 11.53
C ARG A 64 -12.15 -3.18 12.19
N GLU A 65 -11.51 -4.25 12.64
CA GLU A 65 -12.18 -5.34 13.35
C GLU A 65 -12.79 -4.90 14.68
N LYS A 66 -12.02 -4.18 15.50
CA LYS A 66 -12.50 -3.63 16.77
C LYS A 66 -13.64 -2.64 16.56
N ALA A 67 -13.52 -1.76 15.56
CA ALA A 67 -14.56 -0.82 15.19
C ALA A 67 -15.84 -1.55 14.72
N TYR A 68 -15.70 -2.55 13.84
CA TYR A 68 -16.83 -3.33 13.33
C TYR A 68 -17.59 -4.08 14.44
N ARG A 69 -16.86 -4.65 15.40
CA ARG A 69 -17.46 -5.37 16.55
C ARG A 69 -18.09 -4.44 17.59
N SER A 70 -17.76 -3.15 17.58
CA SER A 70 -18.27 -2.19 18.56
C SER A 70 -19.79 -2.03 18.49
N THR A 71 -20.42 -1.74 19.64
CA THR A 71 -21.84 -1.40 19.72
C THR A 71 -22.18 -0.17 18.87
N GLY A 72 -21.25 0.79 18.79
CA GLY A 72 -21.40 1.99 17.96
C GLY A 72 -21.56 1.68 16.47
N ALA A 73 -20.75 0.75 15.94
CA ALA A 73 -20.89 0.32 14.55
C ALA A 73 -22.27 -0.31 14.27
N LYS A 74 -22.72 -1.21 15.15
CA LYS A 74 -24.06 -1.81 15.04
C LYS A 74 -25.16 -0.75 15.08
N LEU A 75 -25.17 0.11 16.10
CA LEU A 75 -26.16 1.18 16.24
C LEU A 75 -26.18 2.10 15.02
N SER A 76 -25.00 2.50 14.55
CA SER A 76 -24.90 3.34 13.35
C SER A 76 -25.46 2.62 12.12
N ALA A 77 -25.14 1.35 11.92
CA ALA A 77 -25.63 0.57 10.79
C ALA A 77 -27.15 0.42 10.83
N TYR A 78 -27.73 0.12 11.99
CA TYR A 78 -29.18 0.06 12.17
C TYR A 78 -29.86 1.40 11.88
N ALA A 79 -29.32 2.51 12.39
CA ALA A 79 -29.86 3.84 12.13
C ALA A 79 -29.84 4.18 10.63
N TYR A 80 -28.71 3.95 9.95
CA TYR A 80 -28.60 4.17 8.51
C TYR A 80 -29.49 3.24 7.70
N GLY A 81 -29.58 1.97 8.07
CA GLY A 81 -30.45 1.00 7.41
C GLY A 81 -31.93 1.37 7.52
N ALA A 82 -32.37 1.80 8.71
CA ALA A 82 -33.74 2.29 8.93
C ALA A 82 -34.03 3.54 8.09
N LEU A 83 -33.11 4.51 8.06
CA LEU A 83 -33.25 5.71 7.22
C LEU A 83 -33.32 5.37 5.74
N ALA A 84 -32.48 4.45 5.25
CA ALA A 84 -32.50 4.03 3.85
C ALA A 84 -33.81 3.31 3.48
N ALA A 85 -34.34 2.46 4.36
CA ALA A 85 -35.63 1.79 4.15
C ALA A 85 -36.80 2.79 4.12
N VAL A 86 -36.79 3.82 4.98
CA VAL A 86 -37.76 4.92 4.94
C VAL A 86 -37.62 5.74 3.67
N ALA A 87 -36.38 6.05 3.25
CA ALA A 87 -36.14 6.77 2.00
C ALA A 87 -36.68 5.99 0.78
N GLU A 88 -36.49 4.67 0.75
CA GLU A 88 -37.03 3.81 -0.32
C GLU A 88 -38.56 3.83 -0.36
N SER A 89 -39.24 3.79 0.80
CA SER A 89 -40.71 3.80 0.86
C SER A 89 -41.33 5.12 0.37
N VAL A 90 -40.60 6.24 0.47
CA VAL A 90 -41.02 7.55 -0.06
C VAL A 90 -40.43 7.87 -1.44
N GLY A 91 -39.76 6.90 -2.09
CA GLY A 91 -39.21 7.06 -3.44
C GLY A 91 -37.91 7.88 -3.53
N LEU A 92 -37.25 8.15 -2.40
CA LEU A 92 -35.97 8.87 -2.30
C LEU A 92 -34.76 7.94 -2.09
N GLY A 93 -34.98 6.62 -2.05
CA GLY A 93 -33.93 5.62 -1.84
C GLY A 93 -33.04 5.37 -3.06
N ASP A 94 -31.80 4.95 -2.82
CA ASP A 94 -30.90 4.44 -3.87
C ASP A 94 -31.37 3.05 -4.33
N ARG A 95 -31.79 2.94 -5.60
CA ARG A 95 -32.27 1.67 -6.18
C ARG A 95 -31.24 0.55 -6.16
N ASN A 96 -29.95 0.87 -6.02
CA ASN A 96 -28.87 -0.12 -5.96
C ASN A 96 -28.57 -0.60 -4.54
N PHE A 97 -29.23 -0.04 -3.52
CA PHE A 97 -29.06 -0.43 -2.13
C PHE A 97 -30.39 -0.83 -1.53
N LYS A 98 -30.52 -2.11 -1.16
CA LYS A 98 -31.70 -2.65 -0.49
C LYS A 98 -31.29 -3.15 0.88
N VAL A 99 -31.88 -2.59 1.92
CA VAL A 99 -31.57 -2.98 3.29
C VAL A 99 -32.35 -4.24 3.64
N ARG A 100 -31.63 -5.32 3.96
CA ARG A 100 -32.20 -6.50 4.62
C ARG A 100 -31.70 -6.53 6.06
N PHE A 101 -32.63 -6.54 7.02
CA PHE A 101 -32.29 -6.59 8.45
C PHE A 101 -32.00 -8.04 8.88
N GLU A 102 -30.94 -8.61 8.31
CA GLU A 102 -30.49 -10.00 8.55
C GLU A 102 -29.05 -10.01 9.11
N GLU A 103 -28.51 -11.20 9.39
CA GLU A 103 -27.09 -11.35 9.75
C GLU A 103 -26.20 -10.79 8.62
N GLY A 104 -25.19 -10.00 8.97
CA GLY A 104 -24.31 -9.34 8.01
C GLY A 104 -24.74 -7.94 7.56
N MET A 105 -25.94 -7.49 7.93
CA MET A 105 -26.45 -6.14 7.61
C MET A 105 -25.49 -5.01 7.99
N THR A 106 -24.82 -5.11 9.15
CA THR A 106 -23.81 -4.13 9.58
C THR A 106 -22.71 -3.96 8.54
N ALA A 107 -22.18 -5.06 8.01
CA ALA A 107 -21.10 -5.02 7.00
C ALA A 107 -21.61 -4.44 5.68
N GLU A 108 -22.82 -4.78 5.25
CA GLU A 108 -23.45 -4.24 4.03
C GLU A 108 -23.68 -2.74 4.11
N VAL A 109 -24.21 -2.24 5.22
CA VAL A 109 -24.42 -0.79 5.43
C VAL A 109 -23.09 -0.05 5.46
N LEU A 110 -22.08 -0.58 6.15
CA LEU A 110 -20.75 0.03 6.18
C LEU A 110 -20.10 0.07 4.79
N ARG A 111 -20.24 -1.01 4.02
CA ARG A 111 -19.78 -1.10 2.62
C ARG A 111 -20.44 -0.05 1.75
N TRP A 112 -21.76 0.00 1.74
CA TRP A 112 -22.50 0.98 0.93
C TRP A 112 -22.16 2.41 1.33
N ARG A 113 -22.14 2.72 2.63
CA ARG A 113 -21.81 4.06 3.14
C ARG A 113 -20.40 4.50 2.76
N ARG A 114 -19.42 3.59 2.81
CA ARG A 114 -18.02 3.92 2.52
C ARG A 114 -17.69 3.95 1.03
N PHE A 115 -18.27 3.04 0.25
CA PHE A 115 -17.81 2.80 -1.12
C PHE A 115 -18.87 3.05 -2.19
N GLY A 116 -20.16 3.10 -1.84
CA GLY A 116 -21.26 3.10 -2.78
C GLY A 116 -21.50 1.73 -3.42
N TRP A 117 -22.06 1.71 -4.62
CA TRP A 117 -22.48 0.48 -5.31
C TRP A 117 -21.48 -0.06 -6.36
N ALA A 118 -20.50 0.76 -6.79
CA ALA A 118 -19.52 0.38 -7.81
C ALA A 118 -18.09 0.69 -7.39
N ALA A 119 -17.19 -0.22 -7.76
CA ALA A 119 -15.75 -0.09 -7.59
C ALA A 119 -15.11 0.79 -8.66
N TRP A 120 -15.72 0.87 -9.85
CA TRP A 120 -15.19 1.62 -11.00
C TRP A 120 -16.31 2.10 -11.91
N PHE A 121 -16.08 3.21 -12.60
CA PHE A 121 -16.93 3.77 -13.64
C PHE A 121 -16.09 4.10 -14.87
N GLY A 122 -16.64 3.86 -16.05
CA GLY A 122 -15.98 4.21 -17.30
C GLY A 122 -16.62 3.54 -18.51
N ARG A 123 -15.83 3.23 -19.53
CA ARG A 123 -16.33 2.53 -20.73
C ARG A 123 -15.28 1.59 -21.30
N LEU A 124 -15.42 0.30 -21.02
CA LEU A 124 -14.57 -0.75 -21.59
C LEU A 124 -15.36 -1.67 -22.50
N LYS A 125 -14.81 -2.03 -23.65
CA LYS A 125 -15.44 -2.95 -24.60
C LYS A 125 -15.01 -4.38 -24.30
N CYS A 126 -15.96 -5.31 -24.19
CA CYS A 126 -15.68 -6.73 -24.02
C CYS A 126 -15.06 -7.27 -25.33
N PRO A 127 -13.90 -7.94 -25.26
CA PRO A 127 -13.26 -8.49 -26.47
C PRO A 127 -14.11 -9.59 -27.11
N SER A 128 -14.91 -10.33 -26.34
CA SER A 128 -15.65 -11.50 -26.84
C SER A 128 -17.02 -11.18 -27.43
N CYS A 129 -17.83 -10.32 -26.78
CA CYS A 129 -19.19 -10.02 -27.25
C CYS A 129 -19.44 -8.55 -27.62
N GLY A 130 -18.42 -7.68 -27.47
CA GLY A 130 -18.50 -6.27 -27.84
C GLY A 130 -19.40 -5.41 -26.95
N SER A 131 -19.95 -5.93 -25.84
CA SER A 131 -20.68 -5.11 -24.87
C SER A 131 -19.76 -4.11 -24.16
N PHE A 132 -20.35 -3.07 -23.60
CA PHE A 132 -19.60 -2.07 -22.84
C PHE A 132 -19.83 -2.23 -21.33
N LEU A 133 -18.75 -2.40 -20.57
CA LEU A 133 -18.77 -2.23 -19.12
C LEU A 133 -18.82 -0.73 -18.82
N ARG A 134 -19.88 -0.30 -18.15
CA ARG A 134 -20.04 1.10 -17.70
C ARG A 134 -19.67 1.30 -16.23
N ALA A 135 -19.86 0.27 -15.43
CA ALA A 135 -19.50 0.25 -14.02
C ALA A 135 -19.10 -1.16 -13.61
N ALA A 136 -18.01 -1.28 -12.87
CA ALA A 136 -17.62 -2.54 -12.21
C ALA A 136 -18.25 -2.53 -10.81
N ARG A 137 -19.24 -3.38 -10.58
CA ARG A 137 -20.03 -3.39 -9.33
C ARG A 137 -19.34 -4.20 -8.24
N PHE A 138 -19.55 -3.82 -6.98
CA PHE A 138 -18.97 -4.55 -5.85
C PHE A 138 -19.58 -5.93 -5.61
N ASP A 139 -20.85 -6.14 -5.98
CA ASP A 139 -21.51 -7.45 -5.87
C ASP A 139 -20.82 -8.52 -6.74
N LEU A 140 -20.16 -8.11 -7.83
CA LEU A 140 -19.37 -8.98 -8.69
C LEU A 140 -17.88 -9.03 -8.34
N SER A 141 -17.43 -8.31 -7.30
CA SER A 141 -16.00 -8.13 -7.05
C SER A 141 -15.26 -9.42 -6.67
N TRP A 142 -15.98 -10.41 -6.15
CA TRP A 142 -15.48 -11.77 -5.89
C TRP A 142 -14.97 -12.48 -7.14
N TRP A 143 -15.43 -12.05 -8.31
CA TRP A 143 -15.07 -12.58 -9.62
C TRP A 143 -13.97 -11.78 -10.29
N PHE A 144 -13.44 -10.75 -9.65
CA PHE A 144 -12.33 -10.03 -10.24
C PHE A 144 -11.08 -10.89 -10.16
N CYS A 145 -10.21 -10.76 -11.16
CA CYS A 145 -9.04 -11.60 -11.32
C CYS A 145 -7.82 -10.67 -11.46
N PRO A 146 -7.02 -10.47 -10.40
CA PRO A 146 -5.82 -9.67 -10.49
C PRO A 146 -4.78 -10.41 -11.35
N ARG A 147 -4.09 -9.70 -12.25
CA ARG A 147 -3.21 -10.31 -13.26
C ARG A 147 -1.90 -9.56 -13.42
N LEU A 148 -0.87 -10.28 -13.86
CA LEU A 148 0.40 -9.70 -14.28
C LEU A 148 0.44 -9.59 -15.81
N GLU A 149 0.66 -8.39 -16.32
CA GLU A 149 0.94 -8.16 -17.74
C GLU A 149 2.36 -8.58 -18.10
N GLU A 150 2.62 -8.76 -19.41
CA GLU A 150 3.96 -9.10 -19.94
C GLU A 150 5.04 -8.09 -19.56
N ASN A 151 4.66 -6.81 -19.40
CA ASN A 151 5.53 -5.72 -18.97
C ASN A 151 5.79 -5.71 -17.44
N GLY A 152 5.26 -6.69 -16.69
CA GLY A 152 5.35 -6.79 -15.25
C GLY A 152 4.41 -5.87 -14.47
N ARG A 153 3.46 -5.18 -15.13
CA ARG A 153 2.49 -4.30 -14.49
C ARG A 153 1.25 -5.07 -14.05
N LEU A 154 0.57 -4.50 -13.05
CA LEU A 154 -0.70 -5.02 -12.54
C LEU A 154 -1.82 -4.68 -13.53
N ALA A 155 -2.58 -5.71 -13.89
CA ALA A 155 -3.86 -5.62 -14.57
C ALA A 155 -4.96 -6.26 -13.71
N LEU A 156 -6.21 -5.96 -14.04
CA LEU A 156 -7.38 -6.51 -13.37
C LEU A 156 -8.41 -6.96 -14.40
N GLY A 157 -8.70 -8.26 -14.39
CA GLY A 157 -9.77 -8.87 -15.14
C GLY A 157 -11.11 -8.71 -14.42
N VAL A 158 -12.11 -8.18 -15.12
CA VAL A 158 -13.50 -8.10 -14.65
C VAL A 158 -14.37 -8.96 -15.57
N PRO A 159 -14.99 -10.05 -15.09
CA PRO A 159 -15.77 -10.92 -15.97
C PRO A 159 -16.95 -10.24 -16.62
N CYS A 160 -17.22 -10.63 -17.86
CA CYS A 160 -18.31 -10.03 -18.61
C CYS A 160 -19.67 -10.60 -18.18
N PRO A 161 -20.56 -9.79 -17.58
CA PRO A 161 -21.85 -10.28 -17.10
C PRO A 161 -22.82 -10.61 -18.25
N ARG A 162 -22.50 -10.22 -19.49
CA ARG A 162 -23.40 -10.35 -20.64
C ARG A 162 -23.21 -11.63 -21.42
N CYS A 163 -21.96 -12.03 -21.70
CA CYS A 163 -21.70 -13.18 -22.55
C CYS A 163 -21.43 -14.45 -21.76
N ASP A 164 -20.61 -14.38 -20.70
CA ASP A 164 -20.30 -15.50 -19.82
C ASP A 164 -19.31 -15.04 -18.72
N PRO A 165 -19.76 -14.86 -17.48
CA PRO A 165 -18.93 -14.36 -16.39
C PRO A 165 -18.00 -15.42 -15.77
N TRP A 166 -18.06 -16.68 -16.22
CA TRP A 166 -17.33 -17.80 -15.60
C TRP A 166 -16.10 -18.24 -16.39
N THR A 167 -15.93 -17.72 -17.61
CA THR A 167 -14.80 -18.05 -18.49
C THR A 167 -13.69 -16.99 -18.35
N PRO A 168 -12.47 -17.35 -17.89
CA PRO A 168 -11.37 -16.43 -17.63
C PRO A 168 -10.93 -15.59 -18.84
N GLU A 169 -11.18 -16.06 -20.06
CA GLU A 169 -10.83 -15.38 -21.30
C GLU A 169 -11.87 -14.30 -21.70
N LYS A 170 -13.06 -14.29 -21.07
CA LYS A 170 -14.17 -13.38 -21.39
C LYS A 170 -14.28 -12.25 -20.36
N ILE A 171 -13.15 -11.58 -20.12
CA ILE A 171 -12.99 -10.50 -19.14
C ILE A 171 -12.84 -9.14 -19.84
N TYR A 172 -13.24 -8.07 -19.13
CA TYR A 172 -12.77 -6.73 -19.40
C TYR A 172 -11.40 -6.55 -18.74
N HIS A 173 -10.48 -5.90 -19.44
CA HIS A 173 -9.14 -5.61 -18.94
C HIS A 173 -9.08 -4.18 -18.44
N LEU A 174 -8.84 -4.03 -17.14
CA LEU A 174 -8.37 -2.79 -16.54
C LEU A 174 -6.85 -2.87 -16.44
N GLU A 175 -6.17 -1.79 -16.78
CA GLU A 175 -4.71 -1.75 -16.86
C GLU A 175 -4.15 -0.58 -16.02
N GLY A 176 -2.88 -0.69 -15.64
CA GLY A 176 -2.13 0.37 -14.98
C GLY A 176 -2.75 0.88 -13.67
N TYR A 177 -2.75 2.20 -13.49
CA TYR A 177 -3.20 2.84 -12.25
C TYR A 177 -4.68 2.57 -11.95
N GLU A 178 -5.52 2.46 -12.97
CA GLU A 178 -6.94 2.14 -12.79
C GLU A 178 -7.10 0.74 -12.19
N ALA A 179 -6.39 -0.25 -12.73
CA ALA A 179 -6.43 -1.62 -12.23
C ALA A 179 -6.03 -1.70 -10.74
N GLU A 180 -4.92 -1.06 -10.39
CA GLU A 180 -4.41 -1.05 -9.02
C GLU A 180 -5.37 -0.33 -8.05
N SER A 181 -5.88 0.84 -8.45
CA SER A 181 -6.84 1.62 -7.67
C SER A 181 -8.13 0.83 -7.41
N VAL A 182 -8.65 0.16 -8.44
CA VAL A 182 -9.86 -0.66 -8.34
C VAL A 182 -9.63 -1.89 -7.47
N LEU A 183 -8.51 -2.60 -7.64
CA LEU A 183 -8.19 -3.77 -6.84
C LEU A 183 -8.05 -3.41 -5.34
N ARG A 184 -7.33 -2.34 -5.02
CA ARG A 184 -7.21 -1.84 -3.63
C ARG A 184 -8.58 -1.49 -3.05
N ARG A 185 -9.43 -0.80 -3.81
CA ARG A 185 -10.78 -0.44 -3.40
C ARG A 185 -11.66 -1.68 -3.15
N VAL A 186 -11.54 -2.70 -4.01
CA VAL A 186 -12.26 -3.97 -3.89
C VAL A 186 -11.83 -4.77 -2.66
N LEU A 187 -10.53 -4.88 -2.40
CA LEU A 187 -10.03 -5.59 -1.23
C LEU A 187 -10.46 -4.89 0.06
N ALA A 188 -10.36 -3.56 0.10
CA ALA A 188 -10.87 -2.77 1.23
C ALA A 188 -12.39 -2.92 1.44
N TYR A 189 -13.16 -3.14 0.36
CA TYR A 189 -14.60 -3.43 0.41
C TYR A 189 -14.88 -4.83 0.96
N GLN A 190 -14.16 -5.84 0.48
CA GLN A 190 -14.32 -7.23 0.92
C GLN A 190 -13.92 -7.36 2.39
N ASN A 191 -12.77 -6.78 2.77
CA ASN A 191 -12.19 -6.78 4.12
C ASN A 191 -12.66 -5.59 4.98
N ILE A 192 -13.88 -5.07 4.74
CA ILE A 192 -14.43 -3.94 5.49
C ILE A 192 -14.49 -4.20 7.00
N THR A 193 -14.69 -5.46 7.38
CA THR A 193 -14.81 -5.90 8.76
C THR A 193 -13.46 -5.97 9.47
N GLY A 194 -12.35 -5.72 8.77
CA GLY A 194 -11.01 -5.99 9.27
C GLY A 194 -10.75 -7.49 9.43
N ALA A 195 -9.64 -7.80 10.09
CA ALA A 195 -9.18 -9.15 10.39
C ALA A 195 -8.66 -9.20 11.82
N GLY A 196 -8.87 -10.33 12.49
CA GLY A 196 -8.35 -10.56 13.84
C GLY A 196 -6.89 -10.97 13.85
N GLU A 197 -6.30 -10.98 15.06
CA GLU A 197 -4.87 -11.22 15.29
C GLU A 197 -4.38 -12.50 14.59
N ARG A 198 -5.06 -13.62 14.78
CA ARG A 198 -4.73 -14.89 14.11
C ARG A 198 -4.73 -14.80 12.58
N ALA A 199 -5.73 -14.13 11.99
CA ALA A 199 -5.81 -14.01 10.53
C ALA A 199 -4.71 -13.09 9.97
N ILE A 200 -4.28 -12.10 10.76
CA ILE A 200 -3.14 -11.25 10.41
C ILE A 200 -1.84 -12.05 10.51
N GLU A 201 -1.64 -12.83 11.57
CA GLU A 201 -0.48 -13.73 11.70
C GLU A 201 -0.40 -14.71 10.52
N GLU A 202 -1.52 -15.31 10.12
CA GLU A 202 -1.58 -16.17 8.94
C GLU A 202 -1.25 -15.40 7.66
N ALA A 203 -1.77 -14.19 7.48
CA ALA A 203 -1.45 -13.33 6.34
C ALA A 203 0.04 -12.95 6.28
N VAL A 204 0.66 -12.72 7.45
CA VAL A 204 2.10 -12.48 7.56
C VAL A 204 2.87 -13.70 7.06
N GLN A 205 2.50 -14.89 7.51
CA GLN A 205 3.15 -16.13 7.11
C GLN A 205 3.04 -16.40 5.59
N GLU A 206 1.92 -16.04 4.95
CA GLU A 206 1.77 -16.12 3.50
C GLU A 206 2.83 -15.26 2.78
N VAL A 207 3.00 -14.01 3.24
CA VAL A 207 3.98 -13.08 2.66
C VAL A 207 5.42 -13.52 2.93
N GLU A 208 5.70 -14.02 4.13
CA GLU A 208 7.03 -14.53 4.50
C GLU A 208 7.43 -15.75 3.68
N ARG A 209 6.49 -16.68 3.44
CA ARG A 209 6.72 -17.84 2.59
C ARG A 209 7.05 -17.45 1.15
N ALA A 210 6.52 -16.32 0.67
CA ALA A 210 6.87 -15.75 -0.62
C ALA A 210 8.17 -14.90 -0.61
N GLY A 211 8.71 -14.58 0.57
CA GLY A 211 9.96 -13.85 0.78
C GLY A 211 9.84 -12.32 0.80
N SER A 212 8.82 -11.73 0.19
CA SER A 212 8.53 -10.29 0.28
C SER A 212 7.08 -9.96 -0.12
N PRO A 213 6.52 -8.80 0.28
CA PRO A 213 5.20 -8.36 -0.18
C PRO A 213 5.08 -8.28 -1.70
N ASP A 214 6.12 -7.81 -2.40
CA ASP A 214 6.11 -7.78 -3.87
C ASP A 214 6.14 -9.17 -4.47
N ALA A 215 6.95 -10.07 -3.93
CA ALA A 215 7.04 -11.44 -4.42
C ALA A 215 5.70 -12.18 -4.22
N PHE A 216 5.06 -11.98 -3.07
CA PHE A 216 3.71 -12.48 -2.79
C PHE A 216 2.67 -11.88 -3.75
N MET A 217 2.66 -10.55 -3.91
CA MET A 217 1.76 -9.89 -4.85
C MET A 217 1.97 -10.42 -6.27
N GLN A 218 3.21 -10.50 -6.74
CA GLN A 218 3.52 -11.02 -8.06
C GLN A 218 3.14 -12.49 -8.21
N SER A 219 3.28 -13.34 -7.19
CA SER A 219 2.85 -14.74 -7.28
C SER A 219 1.34 -14.83 -7.48
N VAL A 220 0.55 -14.07 -6.70
CA VAL A 220 -0.90 -14.00 -6.86
C VAL A 220 -1.29 -13.45 -8.24
N LEU A 221 -0.62 -12.39 -8.71
CA LEU A 221 -0.86 -11.81 -10.04
C LEU A 221 -0.53 -12.77 -11.20
N ARG A 222 0.50 -13.62 -11.04
CA ARG A 222 0.88 -14.62 -12.06
C ARG A 222 -0.10 -15.80 -12.10
N GLU A 223 -0.52 -16.28 -10.93
CA GLU A 223 -1.55 -17.32 -10.84
C GLU A 223 -2.89 -16.82 -11.40
N GLY A 224 -3.21 -15.56 -11.16
CA GLY A 224 -4.44 -14.91 -11.60
C GLY A 224 -5.71 -15.62 -11.10
N PRO A 225 -5.83 -15.94 -9.80
CA PRO A 225 -7.04 -16.54 -9.27
C PRO A 225 -8.20 -15.53 -9.29
N PHE A 226 -9.42 -16.01 -9.22
CA PHE A 226 -10.53 -15.12 -8.83
C PHE A 226 -10.36 -14.73 -7.35
N LEU A 227 -10.76 -13.50 -6.98
CA LEU A 227 -10.63 -13.05 -5.58
C LEU A 227 -11.36 -13.95 -4.58
N ARG A 228 -12.44 -14.62 -4.99
CA ARG A 228 -13.15 -15.63 -4.18
C ARG A 228 -12.32 -16.88 -3.85
N GLU A 229 -11.28 -17.17 -4.64
CA GLU A 229 -10.44 -18.36 -4.50
C GLU A 229 -9.29 -18.10 -3.51
N LEU A 230 -9.02 -16.83 -3.19
CA LEU A 230 -8.11 -16.47 -2.12
C LEU A 230 -8.75 -16.83 -0.78
N THR A 231 -7.97 -17.49 0.07
CA THR A 231 -8.32 -17.60 1.48
C THR A 231 -8.36 -16.22 2.12
N PHE A 232 -9.09 -16.07 3.23
CA PHE A 232 -9.17 -14.78 3.91
C PHE A 232 -7.78 -14.21 4.32
N PRO A 233 -6.84 -15.00 4.87
CA PRO A 233 -5.47 -14.53 5.11
C PRO A 233 -4.75 -14.08 3.84
N GLN A 234 -4.90 -14.79 2.71
CA GLN A 234 -4.31 -14.38 1.43
C GLN A 234 -4.91 -13.07 0.89
N ALA A 235 -6.22 -12.85 1.07
CA ALA A 235 -6.85 -11.59 0.69
C ALA A 235 -6.35 -10.40 1.53
N VAL A 236 -6.13 -10.61 2.83
CA VAL A 236 -5.52 -9.60 3.73
C VAL A 236 -4.05 -9.36 3.35
N ALA A 237 -3.28 -10.43 3.10
CA ALA A 237 -1.91 -10.37 2.61
C ALA A 237 -1.80 -9.55 1.32
N LEU A 238 -2.72 -9.76 0.39
CA LEU A 238 -2.77 -9.03 -0.88
C LEU A 238 -3.11 -7.56 -0.67
N GLU A 239 -4.10 -7.24 0.17
CA GLU A 239 -4.49 -5.86 0.48
C GLU A 239 -3.30 -5.05 1.00
N VAL A 240 -2.56 -5.62 1.93
CA VAL A 240 -1.41 -4.92 2.53
C VAL A 240 -0.22 -4.87 1.59
N SER A 241 0.06 -5.94 0.85
CA SER A 241 1.14 -5.93 -0.15
C SER A 241 0.91 -4.84 -1.20
N LEU A 242 -0.34 -4.64 -1.64
CA LEU A 242 -0.70 -3.55 -2.55
C LEU A 242 -0.52 -2.16 -1.93
N ASN A 243 -0.96 -1.97 -0.69
CA ASN A 243 -0.83 -0.67 -0.02
C ASN A 243 0.64 -0.31 0.23
N GLU A 244 1.43 -1.28 0.69
CA GLU A 244 2.88 -1.13 0.87
C GLU A 244 3.57 -0.78 -0.45
N GLY A 245 3.22 -1.46 -1.54
CA GLY A 245 3.77 -1.18 -2.86
C GLY A 245 3.49 0.25 -3.34
N VAL A 246 2.28 0.77 -3.09
CA VAL A 246 1.91 2.16 -3.42
C VAL A 246 2.67 3.16 -2.53
N GLU A 247 2.69 2.93 -1.22
CA GLU A 247 3.39 3.81 -0.27
C GLU A 247 4.87 3.89 -0.61
N ARG A 248 5.53 2.75 -0.84
CA ARG A 248 6.93 2.71 -1.23
C ARG A 248 7.18 3.49 -2.52
N ARG A 249 6.36 3.33 -3.57
CA ARG A 249 6.51 4.10 -4.81
C ARG A 249 6.31 5.61 -4.60
N ALA A 250 5.44 6.01 -3.69
CA ALA A 250 5.25 7.41 -3.32
C ALA A 250 6.50 7.96 -2.59
N LEU A 251 7.00 7.23 -1.59
CA LEU A 251 8.22 7.59 -0.84
C LEU A 251 9.45 7.67 -1.75
N GLU A 252 9.60 6.74 -2.70
CA GLU A 252 10.67 6.78 -3.70
C GLU A 252 10.57 8.02 -4.60
N ALA A 253 9.36 8.43 -4.98
CA ALA A 253 9.15 9.64 -5.76
C ALA A 253 9.49 10.90 -4.96
N GLU A 254 9.09 10.96 -3.69
CA GLU A 254 9.45 12.05 -2.77
C GLU A 254 10.96 12.12 -2.54
N ALA A 255 11.62 10.99 -2.31
CA ALA A 255 13.07 10.91 -2.12
C ALA A 255 13.84 11.43 -3.35
N ARG A 256 13.42 11.04 -4.57
CA ARG A 256 13.99 11.60 -5.81
C ARG A 256 13.79 13.11 -5.93
N GLY A 257 12.64 13.61 -5.49
CA GLY A 257 12.36 15.05 -5.43
C GLY A 257 13.30 15.79 -4.47
N LEU A 258 13.53 15.23 -3.27
CA LEU A 258 14.45 15.78 -2.28
C LEU A 258 15.91 15.75 -2.76
N GLU A 259 16.34 14.67 -3.40
CA GLU A 259 17.69 14.57 -3.95
C GLU A 259 17.93 15.63 -5.04
N PHE A 260 16.95 15.84 -5.93
CA PHE A 260 17.01 16.88 -6.95
C PHE A 260 17.15 18.27 -6.31
N MET A 261 16.34 18.57 -5.29
CA MET A 261 16.41 19.85 -4.57
C MET A 261 17.75 20.03 -3.86
N TRP A 262 18.24 19.01 -3.17
CA TRP A 262 19.54 19.05 -2.49
C TRP A 262 20.68 19.33 -3.48
N ARG A 263 20.73 18.64 -4.62
CA ARG A 263 21.76 18.88 -5.65
C ARG A 263 21.73 20.31 -6.18
N ARG A 264 20.54 20.89 -6.34
CA ARG A 264 20.38 22.28 -6.78
C ARG A 264 20.90 23.27 -5.73
N GLU A 265 20.63 23.04 -4.45
CA GLU A 265 21.15 23.87 -3.37
C GLU A 265 22.68 23.77 -3.25
N GLU A 266 23.26 22.57 -3.42
CA GLU A 266 24.72 22.38 -3.46
C GLU A 266 25.38 23.12 -4.65
N GLU A 267 24.73 23.14 -5.81
CA GLU A 267 25.20 23.90 -6.97
C GLU A 267 25.16 25.41 -6.71
N LEU A 268 24.06 25.91 -6.12
CA LEU A 268 23.94 27.31 -5.71
C LEU A 268 24.99 27.70 -4.66
N ALA A 269 25.20 26.86 -3.65
CA ALA A 269 26.20 27.07 -2.62
C ALA A 269 27.61 27.15 -3.22
N ARG A 270 27.93 26.29 -4.21
CA ARG A 270 29.20 26.33 -4.94
C ARG A 270 29.38 27.62 -5.75
N ILE A 271 28.34 28.06 -6.48
CA ILE A 271 28.37 29.33 -7.21
C ILE A 271 28.58 30.50 -6.23
N MET A 272 27.91 30.47 -5.08
CA MET A 272 28.08 31.48 -4.03
C MET A 272 29.51 31.46 -3.47
N GLU A 273 30.09 30.28 -3.22
CA GLU A 273 31.47 30.14 -2.75
C GLU A 273 32.48 30.67 -3.78
N GLU A 274 32.29 30.37 -5.07
CA GLU A 274 33.12 30.88 -6.17
C GLU A 274 33.03 32.43 -6.30
N GLU A 275 31.83 33.01 -6.15
CA GLU A 275 31.64 34.46 -6.21
C GLU A 275 32.07 35.20 -4.92
N LEU A 276 32.00 34.54 -3.78
CA LEU A 276 32.37 35.08 -2.46
C LEU A 276 33.82 34.76 -2.06
N ASP A 277 34.59 34.06 -2.89
CA ASP A 277 36.01 33.80 -2.62
C ASP A 277 36.76 35.14 -2.47
N PRO A 278 37.33 35.43 -1.28
CA PRO A 278 38.05 36.67 -1.03
C PRO A 278 39.26 36.89 -1.96
N ARG A 279 39.79 35.84 -2.60
CA ARG A 279 40.86 35.98 -3.61
C ARG A 279 40.31 36.50 -4.95
N GLY A 280 39.16 35.99 -5.39
CA GLY A 280 38.44 36.44 -6.59
C GLY A 280 37.80 37.83 -6.42
N LEU A 281 37.29 38.14 -5.22
CA LEU A 281 36.78 39.47 -4.88
C LEU A 281 37.88 40.52 -4.85
N ARG A 282 39.07 40.23 -4.28
CA ARG A 282 40.23 41.15 -4.29
C ARG A 282 40.79 41.37 -5.69
N SER A 283 40.74 40.40 -6.59
CA SER A 283 41.19 40.56 -7.98
C SER A 283 40.18 41.35 -8.82
N LYS A 284 38.87 41.06 -8.72
CA LYS A 284 37.79 41.85 -9.34
C LYS A 284 37.79 43.30 -8.83
N TRP A 285 38.02 43.54 -7.54
CA TRP A 285 38.17 44.89 -6.98
C TRP A 285 39.43 45.60 -7.48
N ARG A 286 40.60 44.92 -7.53
CA ARG A 286 41.82 45.51 -8.10
C ARG A 286 41.64 45.90 -9.57
N ALA A 287 41.06 45.03 -10.38
CA ALA A 287 40.77 45.31 -11.79
C ALA A 287 39.83 46.52 -11.99
N ARG A 288 38.88 46.74 -11.06
CA ARG A 288 37.98 47.91 -11.08
C ARG A 288 38.62 49.19 -10.56
N VAL A 289 39.54 49.09 -9.60
CA VAL A 289 40.24 50.24 -9.00
C VAL A 289 41.42 50.69 -9.85
N GLU A 290 42.07 49.79 -10.60
CA GLU A 290 43.29 50.09 -11.37
C GLU A 290 43.05 50.54 -12.81
N GLY A 291 41.85 50.38 -13.40
CA GLY A 291 41.51 50.99 -14.70
C GLY A 291 42.54 50.76 -15.82
N ALA A 292 43.19 49.59 -15.87
CA ALA A 292 44.27 49.34 -16.83
C ALA A 292 43.70 48.90 -18.20
N PRO A 293 44.14 49.53 -19.32
CA PRO A 293 43.72 49.15 -20.66
C PRO A 293 44.34 47.80 -21.07
N PRO A 294 43.76 47.09 -22.06
CA PRO A 294 44.22 45.77 -22.46
C PRO A 294 45.66 45.82 -22.99
N PRO A 295 46.48 44.77 -22.77
CA PRO A 295 47.84 44.74 -23.29
C PRO A 295 47.81 44.57 -24.81
N ASP A 296 48.49 45.48 -25.51
CA ASP A 296 48.72 45.44 -26.94
C ASP A 296 49.56 44.21 -27.31
N VAL A 297 49.14 43.54 -28.38
CA VAL A 297 49.84 42.39 -28.97
C VAL A 297 50.96 42.93 -29.88
N GLY A 298 52.21 42.66 -29.50
CA GLY A 298 53.42 42.92 -30.30
C GLY A 298 54.53 41.94 -29.95
#